data_AF-A0A9R1IA13-F1
#
_entry.id   AF-A0A9R1IA13-F1
#
_cell.length_a   1.000
_cell.length_b   1.000
_cell.length_c   1.000
_cell.angle_alpha   90.00
_cell.angle_beta   90.00
_cell.angle_gamma   90.00
#
_symmetry.space_group_name_H-M   'P 1'
#
loop_
_entity.id
_entity.type
_entity.pdbx_description
1 polymer ?
#
loop_
_entity_poly.entity_id
_entity_poly.type
_entity_poly.pdbx_seq_one_letter_code
_entity_poly.pdbx_strand_id
1 'polypeptide(L)'
;MEKATQTQGHLGNGSVEKPSLTFELVSQFFCMPIHEAARELGVGMTLLKKRCRELGIRRWPARKVRSLQKVIADVKELGNEGTLERAGQTKILVRKLQQEMKLIVERPDVQLDEKTKEFRQACYKEMYCRRRKRKLGKVLD
;
A
#
# COMPACT_ATOMS: atom_id res chain seq x y z
N MET A 1 17.34 5.04 34.49
CA MET A 1 16.34 3.98 34.24
C MET A 1 16.51 3.50 32.81
N GLU A 2 17.47 2.60 32.62
CA GLU A 2 17.71 1.90 31.36
C GLU A 2 16.53 0.97 31.05
N LYS A 3 16.11 0.92 29.79
CA LYS A 3 15.47 -0.28 29.25
C LYS A 3 16.15 -0.65 27.94
N ALA A 4 17.01 -1.65 28.05
CA ALA A 4 17.53 -2.44 26.96
C ALA A 4 16.38 -3.16 26.23
N THR A 5 16.40 -3.16 24.90
CA THR A 5 15.63 -4.12 24.11
C THR A 5 16.60 -5.00 23.34
N GLN A 6 16.98 -6.09 24.00
CA GLN A 6 17.54 -7.28 23.40
C GLN A 6 16.37 -8.19 23.02
N THR A 7 16.17 -8.45 21.73
CA THR A 7 15.36 -9.60 21.31
C THR A 7 16.10 -10.34 20.21
N GLN A 8 16.87 -11.31 20.69
CA GLN A 8 17.50 -12.39 19.97
C GLN A 8 16.41 -13.41 19.62
N GLY A 9 16.13 -13.60 18.33
CA GLY A 9 15.23 -14.63 17.83
C GLY A 9 16.03 -15.72 17.12
N HIS A 10 16.42 -16.75 17.87
CA HIS A 10 16.96 -18.02 17.36
C HIS A 10 15.83 -19.05 17.42
N LEU A 11 15.44 -19.66 16.29
CA LEU A 11 14.57 -20.85 16.12
C LEU A 11 14.49 -21.10 14.59
N GLY A 12 14.59 -22.27 14.00
CA GLY A 12 14.85 -23.64 14.41
C GLY A 12 14.94 -24.45 13.10
N ASN A 13 15.77 -25.49 13.09
CA ASN A 13 16.05 -26.32 11.94
C ASN A 13 14.92 -27.36 11.79
N GLY A 14 14.06 -27.21 10.79
CA GLY A 14 13.03 -28.17 10.41
C GLY A 14 12.96 -28.24 8.89
N SER A 15 13.32 -29.40 8.34
CA SER A 15 13.26 -29.74 6.91
C SER A 15 11.80 -29.89 6.48
N VAL A 16 11.11 -28.76 6.35
CA VAL A 16 9.95 -28.63 5.49
C VAL A 16 10.48 -28.01 4.21
N GLU A 17 10.33 -28.72 3.08
CA GLU A 17 10.62 -28.26 1.73
C GLU A 17 10.21 -26.78 1.61
N LYS A 18 11.17 -25.86 1.73
CA LYS A 18 10.85 -24.43 1.76
C LYS A 18 10.28 -24.10 0.39
N PRO A 19 9.02 -23.64 0.27
CA PRO A 19 8.53 -23.16 -1.01
C PRO A 19 9.53 -22.13 -1.50
N SER A 20 10.04 -22.35 -2.71
CA SER A 20 10.98 -21.43 -3.33
C SER A 20 10.28 -20.07 -3.37
N LEU A 21 10.75 -19.13 -2.55
CA LEU A 21 10.20 -17.77 -2.52
C LEU A 21 10.53 -17.12 -3.87
N THR A 22 9.63 -17.27 -4.84
CA THR A 22 9.69 -16.67 -6.17
C THR A 22 9.10 -15.26 -6.13
N PHE A 23 9.45 -14.45 -7.12
CA PHE A 23 8.88 -13.11 -7.26
C PHE A 23 7.35 -13.17 -7.38
N GLU A 24 6.82 -14.08 -8.19
CA GLU A 24 5.39 -14.23 -8.44
C GLU A 24 4.59 -14.63 -7.19
N LEU A 25 5.16 -15.48 -6.33
CA LEU A 25 4.54 -15.80 -5.05
C LEU A 25 4.53 -14.59 -4.12
N VAL A 26 5.69 -13.93 -3.97
CA VAL A 26 5.84 -12.79 -3.05
C VAL A 26 4.99 -11.58 -3.49
N SER A 27 4.82 -11.37 -4.80
CA SER A 27 4.09 -10.22 -5.34
C SER A 27 2.60 -10.24 -5.00
N GLN A 28 2.00 -11.42 -4.79
CA GLN A 28 0.61 -11.58 -4.36
C GLN A 28 0.35 -10.94 -2.99
N PHE A 29 1.39 -10.80 -2.15
CA PHE A 29 1.29 -10.23 -0.80
C PHE A 29 1.69 -8.75 -0.72
N PHE A 30 1.98 -8.10 -1.85
CA PHE A 30 2.41 -6.69 -1.84
C PHE A 30 1.35 -5.69 -1.38
N CYS A 31 0.09 -6.10 -1.30
CA CYS A 31 -1.00 -5.30 -0.74
C CYS A 31 -0.96 -5.19 0.80
N MET A 32 -0.26 -6.10 1.49
CA MET A 32 -0.20 -6.18 2.94
C MET A 32 1.21 -5.83 3.47
N PRO A 33 1.37 -5.50 4.77
CA PRO A 33 2.67 -5.29 5.38
C PRO A 33 3.55 -6.53 5.30
N ILE A 34 4.87 -6.32 5.24
CA ILE A 34 5.83 -7.42 5.16
C ILE A 34 5.75 -8.41 6.33
N HIS A 35 5.31 -7.97 7.52
CA HIS A 35 5.17 -8.86 8.67
C HIS A 35 3.93 -9.76 8.55
N GLU A 36 2.83 -9.26 7.98
CA GLU A 36 1.65 -10.07 7.66
C GLU A 36 1.97 -11.03 6.52
N ALA A 37 2.63 -10.55 5.46
CA ALA A 37 3.08 -11.39 4.35
C ALA A 37 4.00 -12.53 4.80
N ALA A 38 4.94 -12.25 5.71
CA ALA A 38 5.82 -13.26 6.28
C ALA A 38 5.05 -14.33 7.04
N ARG A 39 4.03 -13.92 7.82
CA ARG A 39 3.15 -14.84 8.55
C ARG A 39 2.34 -15.72 7.60
N GLU A 40 1.78 -15.13 6.55
CA GLU A 40 0.97 -15.83 5.55
C GLU A 40 1.80 -16.82 4.72
N LEU A 41 3.04 -16.45 4.41
CA LEU A 41 4.00 -17.31 3.72
C LEU A 41 4.66 -18.36 4.64
N GLY A 42 4.40 -18.33 5.94
CA GLY A 42 5.04 -19.23 6.91
C GLY A 42 6.56 -19.08 7.01
N VAL A 43 7.10 -17.90 6.68
CA VAL A 43 8.56 -17.64 6.68
C VAL A 43 8.94 -16.57 7.68
N GLY A 44 10.16 -16.65 8.22
CA GLY A 44 10.69 -15.59 9.08
C GLY A 44 10.83 -14.27 8.33
N MET A 45 10.46 -13.15 8.97
CA MET A 45 10.54 -11.81 8.36
C MET A 45 11.94 -11.47 7.84
N THR A 46 13.00 -11.90 8.53
CA THR A 46 14.40 -11.71 8.10
C THR A 46 14.71 -12.50 6.83
N LEU A 47 14.22 -13.73 6.72
CA LEU A 47 14.38 -14.56 5.53
C LEU A 47 13.63 -13.96 4.35
N LEU A 48 12.39 -13.53 4.56
CA LEU A 48 11.60 -12.87 3.52
C LEU A 48 12.29 -11.60 3.02
N LYS A 49 12.80 -10.75 3.92
CA LYS A 49 13.57 -9.54 3.54
C LYS A 49 14.82 -9.88 2.73
N LYS A 50 15.56 -10.93 3.12
CA LYS A 50 16.75 -11.38 2.40
C LYS A 50 16.39 -11.82 0.98
N ARG A 51 15.37 -12.69 0.84
CA ARG A 51 14.88 -13.16 -0.46
C ARG A 51 14.32 -12.03 -1.32
N CYS A 52 13.58 -11.09 -0.73
CA CYS A 52 13.11 -9.91 -1.43
C CYS A 52 14.27 -9.12 -2.07
N ARG A 53 15.37 -8.90 -1.34
CA ARG A 53 16.55 -8.20 -1.86
C ARG A 53 17.21 -8.96 -3.01
N GLU A 54 17.30 -10.28 -2.91
CA GLU A 54 17.83 -11.16 -3.96
C GLU A 54 16.96 -11.12 -5.23
N LEU A 55 15.64 -10.98 -5.07
CA LEU A 55 14.67 -10.81 -6.15
C LEU A 55 14.59 -9.37 -6.69
N GLY A 56 15.46 -8.46 -6.26
CA GLY A 56 15.46 -7.05 -6.69
C GLY A 56 14.39 -6.18 -6.02
N ILE A 57 13.70 -6.66 -4.99
CA ILE A 57 12.68 -5.92 -4.24
C ILE A 57 13.38 -5.17 -3.09
N ARG A 58 13.97 -4.00 -3.39
CA ARG A 58 14.70 -3.21 -2.37
C ARG A 58 13.77 -2.58 -1.33
N ARG A 59 12.57 -2.18 -1.75
CA ARG A 59 11.56 -1.55 -0.89
C ARG A 59 10.24 -2.29 -1.02
N TRP A 60 9.66 -2.67 0.12
CA TRP A 60 8.36 -3.32 0.15
C TRP A 60 7.25 -2.34 -0.30
N PRO A 61 6.47 -2.64 -1.34
CA PRO A 61 5.57 -1.70 -2.01
C PRO A 61 4.28 -1.36 -1.24
N ALA A 62 3.96 -2.07 -0.16
CA ALA A 62 2.69 -1.92 0.56
C ALA A 62 2.37 -0.47 0.97
N ARG A 63 3.39 0.36 1.26
CA ARG A 63 3.16 1.79 1.56
C ARG A 63 2.59 2.56 0.37
N LYS A 64 3.13 2.32 -0.84
CA LYS A 64 2.64 2.95 -2.07
C LYS A 64 1.24 2.43 -2.42
N VAL A 65 1.04 1.11 -2.32
CA VAL A 65 -0.25 0.45 -2.59
C VAL A 65 -1.35 1.00 -1.69
N ARG A 66 -1.14 1.05 -0.36
CA ARG A 66 -2.11 1.62 0.59
C ARG A 66 -2.43 3.08 0.29
N SER A 67 -1.43 3.86 -0.10
CA SER A 67 -1.66 5.25 -0.48
C SER A 67 -2.57 5.37 -1.71
N LEU A 68 -2.39 4.53 -2.73
CA LEU A 68 -3.25 4.54 -3.92
C LEU A 68 -4.66 4.04 -3.61
N GLN A 69 -4.79 2.99 -2.81
CA GLN A 69 -6.10 2.51 -2.32
C GLN A 69 -6.90 3.62 -1.64
N LYS A 70 -6.24 4.42 -0.79
CA LYS A 70 -6.87 5.56 -0.13
C LYS A 70 -7.31 6.64 -1.11
N VAL A 71 -6.47 7.01 -2.07
CA VAL A 71 -6.83 7.98 -3.11
C VAL A 71 -8.00 7.48 -3.95
N ILE A 72 -8.01 6.20 -4.32
CA ILE A 72 -9.13 5.59 -5.05
C ILE A 72 -10.43 5.70 -4.24
N ALA A 73 -10.39 5.40 -2.94
CA ALA A 73 -11.56 5.53 -2.07
C ALA A 73 -12.04 6.99 -1.98
N ASP A 74 -11.10 7.92 -1.77
CA ASP A 74 -11.40 9.35 -1.68
C ASP A 74 -12.03 9.88 -3.00
N VAL A 75 -11.47 9.48 -4.16
CA VAL A 75 -12.00 9.85 -5.50
C VAL A 75 -13.40 9.29 -5.73
N LYS A 76 -13.68 8.06 -5.27
CA LYS A 76 -15.02 7.48 -5.34
C LYS A 76 -16.02 8.24 -4.45
N GLU A 77 -15.62 8.65 -3.24
CA GLU A 77 -16.46 9.48 -2.36
C GLU A 77 -16.80 10.82 -3.04
N LEU A 78 -15.81 11.49 -3.65
CA LEU A 78 -16.01 12.74 -4.39
C LEU A 78 -16.94 12.58 -5.61
N GLY A 79 -16.82 11.46 -6.33
CA GLY A 79 -17.58 11.21 -7.55
C GLY A 79 -19.06 10.88 -7.31
N ASN A 80 -19.40 10.32 -6.15
CA ASN A 80 -20.79 9.97 -5.80
C ASN A 80 -21.68 11.21 -5.59
N GLU A 81 -21.11 12.38 -5.34
CA GLU A 81 -21.84 13.65 -5.12
C GLU A 81 -21.99 14.48 -6.42
N GLY A 82 -21.60 13.93 -7.58
CA GLY A 82 -21.47 14.65 -8.84
C GLY A 82 -22.47 14.28 -9.95
N THR A 83 -22.37 14.98 -11.08
CA THR A 83 -23.14 14.71 -12.31
C THR A 83 -22.69 13.42 -13.01
N LEU A 84 -23.51 12.90 -13.94
CA LEU A 84 -23.21 11.68 -14.71
C LEU A 84 -21.86 11.75 -15.46
N GLU A 85 -21.54 12.92 -16.03
CA GLU A 85 -20.25 13.17 -16.71
C GLU A 85 -19.08 13.06 -15.72
N ARG A 86 -19.22 13.63 -14.53
CA ARG A 86 -18.22 13.56 -13.46
C ARG A 86 -18.04 12.13 -12.94
N ALA A 87 -19.13 11.35 -12.90
CA ALA A 87 -19.07 9.92 -12.58
C ALA A 87 -18.29 9.13 -13.65
N GLY A 88 -18.43 9.49 -14.94
CA GLY A 88 -17.64 8.94 -16.03
C GLY A 88 -16.13 9.23 -15.87
N GLN A 89 -15.78 10.50 -15.63
CA GLN A 89 -14.40 10.93 -15.38
C GLN A 89 -13.80 10.23 -14.15
N THR A 90 -14.58 10.11 -13.07
CA THR A 90 -14.20 9.40 -11.84
C THR A 90 -13.84 7.95 -12.14
N LYS A 91 -14.67 7.23 -12.93
CA LYS A 91 -14.40 5.83 -13.30
C LYS A 91 -13.09 5.68 -14.09
N ILE A 92 -12.83 6.58 -15.04
CA ILE A 92 -11.59 6.57 -15.85
C ILE A 92 -10.37 6.76 -14.94
N LEU A 93 -10.43 7.72 -14.03
CA LEU A 93 -9.34 8.03 -13.10
C LEU A 93 -9.07 6.88 -12.13
N VAL A 94 -10.11 6.27 -11.57
CA VAL A 94 -10.00 5.08 -10.72
C VAL A 94 -9.31 3.94 -11.46
N ARG A 95 -9.69 3.68 -12.73
CA ARG A 95 -9.03 2.66 -13.55
C ARG A 95 -7.53 2.95 -13.73
N LYS A 96 -7.17 4.21 -14.00
CA LYS A 96 -5.76 4.62 -14.13
C LYS A 96 -4.96 4.36 -12.86
N LEU A 97 -5.49 4.74 -11.70
CA LEU A 97 -4.84 4.52 -10.39
C LEU A 97 -4.71 3.03 -10.06
N GLN A 98 -5.69 2.20 -10.44
CA GLN A 98 -5.60 0.74 -10.29
C GLN A 98 -4.50 0.14 -11.17
N GLN A 99 -4.34 0.64 -12.40
CA GLN A 99 -3.28 0.20 -13.29
C GLN A 99 -1.89 0.58 -12.75
N GLU A 100 -1.73 1.78 -12.21
CA GLU A 100 -0.47 2.18 -11.54
C GLU A 100 -0.19 1.32 -10.30
N MET A 101 -1.22 0.96 -9.53
CA MET A 101 -1.08 0.03 -8.42
C MET A 101 -0.57 -1.34 -8.88
N LYS A 102 -1.08 -1.85 -10.02
CA LYS A 102 -0.60 -3.10 -10.63
C LYS A 102 0.87 -2.99 -11.06
N LEU A 103 1.27 -1.87 -11.67
CA LEU A 103 2.67 -1.63 -12.06
C LEU A 103 3.63 -1.61 -10.85
N ILE A 104 3.20 -1.09 -9.71
CA ILE A 104 3.99 -1.11 -8.47
C ILE A 104 4.15 -2.53 -7.92
N VAL A 105 3.14 -3.39 -8.13
CA VAL A 105 3.20 -4.80 -7.75
C VAL A 105 4.15 -5.57 -8.67
N GLU A 106 4.12 -5.28 -9.97
CA GLU A 106 5.02 -5.90 -10.96
C GLU A 106 6.46 -5.40 -10.87
N ARG A 107 6.66 -4.13 -10.48
CA ARG A 107 7.97 -3.48 -10.39
C ARG A 107 8.08 -2.62 -9.12
N PRO A 108 8.41 -3.21 -7.95
CA PRO A 108 8.40 -2.49 -6.67
C PRO A 108 9.41 -1.34 -6.56
N ASP A 109 10.49 -1.38 -7.36
CA ASP A 109 11.49 -0.31 -7.42
C ASP A 109 11.07 0.90 -8.30
N VAL A 110 9.99 0.78 -9.08
CA VAL A 110 9.52 1.89 -9.91
C VAL A 110 9.05 3.06 -9.03
N GLN A 111 9.52 4.26 -9.37
CA GLN A 111 9.06 5.48 -8.74
C GLN A 111 7.62 5.76 -9.18
N LEU A 112 6.79 6.25 -8.25
CA LEU A 112 5.46 6.76 -8.61
C LEU A 112 5.61 7.92 -9.60
N ASP A 113 4.76 7.96 -10.61
CA ASP A 113 4.71 9.06 -11.57
C ASP A 113 4.46 10.40 -10.86
N GLU A 114 5.08 11.47 -11.35
CA GLU A 114 4.99 12.79 -10.72
C GLU A 114 3.54 13.31 -10.73
N LYS A 115 2.80 13.07 -11.82
CA LYS A 115 1.39 13.47 -11.92
C LYS A 115 0.53 12.73 -10.88
N THR A 116 0.85 11.48 -10.59
CA THR A 116 0.17 10.71 -9.53
C THR A 116 0.48 11.24 -8.15
N LYS A 117 1.72 11.69 -7.90
CA LYS A 117 2.09 12.32 -6.63
C LYS A 117 1.35 13.64 -6.42
N GLU A 118 1.32 14.50 -7.43
CA GLU A 118 0.59 15.78 -7.41
C GLU A 118 -0.92 15.53 -7.17
N PHE A 119 -1.52 14.63 -7.94
CA PHE A 119 -2.92 14.26 -7.80
C PHE A 119 -3.26 13.75 -6.40
N ARG A 120 -2.41 12.88 -5.84
CA ARG A 120 -2.55 12.39 -4.46
C ARG A 120 -2.53 13.53 -3.46
N GLN A 121 -1.61 14.48 -3.59
CA GLN A 121 -1.52 15.63 -2.68
C GLN A 121 -2.80 16.48 -2.74
N ALA A 122 -3.30 16.75 -3.95
CA ALA A 122 -4.56 17.48 -4.15
C ALA A 122 -5.73 16.76 -3.47
N CYS A 123 -5.90 15.45 -3.71
CA CYS A 123 -6.94 14.65 -3.05
C CYS A 123 -6.86 14.68 -1.53
N TYR A 124 -5.66 14.54 -0.96
CA TYR A 124 -5.48 14.61 0.50
C TYR A 124 -5.81 15.98 1.08
N LYS A 125 -5.41 17.07 0.39
CA LYS A 125 -5.74 18.42 0.82
C LYS A 125 -7.26 18.66 0.78
N GLU A 126 -7.92 18.22 -0.28
CA GLU A 126 -9.37 18.35 -0.44
C GLU A 126 -10.14 17.58 0.63
N MET A 127 -9.77 16.31 0.87
CA MET A 127 -10.40 15.50 1.92
C MET A 127 -10.12 15.98 3.33
N TYR A 128 -8.92 16.51 3.59
CA TYR A 128 -8.61 17.14 4.87
C TYR A 128 -9.53 18.35 5.12
N CYS A 129 -9.65 19.25 4.15
CA CYS A 129 -10.54 20.42 4.23
C CYS A 129 -12.01 19.99 4.43
N ARG A 130 -12.49 19.00 3.68
CA ARG A 130 -13.86 18.45 3.85
C ARG A 130 -14.08 17.87 5.23
N ARG A 131 -13.17 17.05 5.75
CA ARG A 131 -13.29 16.47 7.10
C ARG A 131 -13.26 17.54 8.19
N ARG A 132 -12.42 18.57 8.04
CA ARG A 132 -12.37 19.71 8.97
C ARG A 132 -13.67 20.51 8.95
N LYS A 133 -14.23 20.81 7.77
CA LYS A 133 -15.54 21.47 7.63
C LYS A 133 -16.68 20.63 8.26
N ARG A 134 -16.70 19.32 8.02
CA ARG A 134 -17.66 18.38 8.65
C ARG A 134 -17.56 18.37 10.18
N LYS A 135 -16.35 18.48 10.74
CA LYS A 135 -16.15 18.57 12.20
C LYS A 135 -16.61 19.90 12.77
N LEU A 136 -16.34 21.03 12.10
CA LEU A 136 -16.81 22.35 12.55
C LEU A 136 -18.33 22.48 12.46
N GLY A 137 -18.96 21.94 11.41
CA GLY A 137 -20.42 21.97 11.25
C GLY A 137 -21.21 21.13 12.25
N LYS A 138 -20.53 20.25 13.02
CA LYS A 138 -21.14 19.45 14.09
C LYS A 138 -21.08 20.11 15.48
N VAL A 139 -20.48 21.30 15.58
CA VAL A 139 -20.34 22.05 16.85
C VAL A 139 -21.37 23.19 16.95
N LEU A 140 -22.24 23.35 15.94
CA LEU A 140 -23.25 24.41 15.87
C LEU A 140 -24.71 23.90 15.92
N ASP A 141 -24.93 22.67 16.39
CA ASP A 141 -26.26 22.14 16.72
C ASP A 141 -26.29 21.74 18.20
#